data_AF-A0A1B6DYA0-F1
#
_entry.id   AF-A0A1B6DYA0-F1
#
_cell.length_a   1.000
_cell.length_b   1.000
_cell.length_c   1.000
_cell.angle_alpha   90.00
_cell.angle_beta   90.00
_cell.angle_gamma   90.00
#
_symmetry.space_group_name_H-M   'P 1'
#
loop_
_entity.id
_entity.type
_entity.pdbx_description
1 polymer ?
#
loop_
_entity_poly.entity_id
_entity_poly.type
_entity_poly.pdbx_seq_one_letter_code
_entity_poly.pdbx_strand_id
1 'polypeptide(L)'
;NKEVKKRQQRVVMILESKNISYDCIDITEPGKEADKEFMQQNSKAGDSKHPLPPQIFNEDTYCGDYDEFDLANENDELEKFLGVPVSEHRASIVGHLNGTTSSRENSADKEIEDQKVPESL
;
A
#
# COMPACT_ATOMS: atom_id res chain seq x y z
N ASN A 1 6.67 -2.13 -19.95
CA ASN A 1 7.26 -1.15 -19.02
C ASN A 1 7.52 -1.86 -17.67
N LYS A 2 8.71 -1.73 -17.06
CA LYS A 2 9.05 -2.44 -15.80
C LYS A 2 8.29 -1.88 -14.59
N GLU A 3 8.02 -0.58 -14.59
CA GLU A 3 7.35 0.11 -13.48
C GLU A 3 5.86 -0.22 -13.40
N VAL A 4 5.16 -0.13 -14.54
CA VAL A 4 3.76 -0.57 -14.70
C VAL A 4 3.55 -1.98 -14.13
N LYS A 5 4.42 -2.94 -14.47
CA LYS A 5 4.31 -4.32 -13.94
C LYS A 5 4.48 -4.40 -12.42
N LYS A 6 5.38 -3.60 -11.83
CA LYS A 6 5.51 -3.51 -10.36
C LYS A 6 4.28 -2.90 -9.71
N ARG A 7 3.74 -1.82 -10.30
CA ARG A 7 2.51 -1.15 -9.83
C ARG A 7 1.31 -2.12 -9.86
N GLN A 8 1.08 -2.79 -10.98
CA GLN A 8 0.05 -3.84 -11.13
C GLN A 8 0.22 -4.95 -10.08
N GLN A 9 1.43 -5.50 -9.93
CA GLN A 9 1.70 -6.58 -8.97
C GLN A 9 1.48 -6.14 -7.52
N ARG A 10 1.85 -4.89 -7.16
CA ARG A 10 1.65 -4.34 -5.82
C ARG A 10 0.17 -4.14 -5.48
N VAL A 11 -0.63 -3.65 -6.42
CA VAL A 11 -2.10 -3.53 -6.26
C VAL A 11 -2.70 -4.90 -5.95
N VAL A 12 -2.37 -5.92 -6.75
CA VAL A 12 -2.80 -7.31 -6.53
C VAL A 12 -2.42 -7.81 -5.13
N MET A 13 -1.14 -7.71 -4.75
CA MET A 13 -0.67 -8.15 -3.42
C MET A 13 -1.40 -7.46 -2.27
N ILE A 14 -1.76 -6.19 -2.40
CA ILE A 14 -2.50 -5.44 -1.37
C ILE A 14 -3.95 -5.91 -1.29
N LEU A 15 -4.63 -6.10 -2.43
CA LEU A 15 -6.02 -6.60 -2.47
C LEU A 15 -6.12 -8.02 -1.87
N GLU A 16 -5.20 -8.92 -2.23
CA GLU A 16 -5.09 -10.24 -1.64
C GLU A 16 -4.83 -10.18 -0.12
N SER A 17 -3.91 -9.30 0.32
CA SER A 17 -3.59 -9.12 1.75
C SER A 17 -4.76 -8.57 2.57
N LYS A 18 -5.65 -7.76 1.98
CA LYS A 18 -6.88 -7.28 2.63
C LYS A 18 -8.08 -8.21 2.39
N ASN A 19 -7.88 -9.35 1.72
CA ASN A 19 -8.91 -10.33 1.35
C ASN A 19 -10.10 -9.70 0.59
N ILE A 20 -9.80 -8.74 -0.29
CA ILE A 20 -10.77 -8.05 -1.15
C ILE A 20 -10.87 -8.82 -2.46
N SER A 21 -12.09 -9.14 -2.91
CA SER A 21 -12.31 -9.75 -4.22
C SER A 21 -12.08 -8.74 -5.34
N TYR A 22 -11.40 -9.15 -6.40
CA TYR A 22 -11.08 -8.30 -7.55
C TYR A 22 -11.01 -9.14 -8.84
N ASP A 23 -11.28 -8.49 -9.97
CA ASP A 23 -11.05 -9.04 -11.30
C ASP A 23 -9.86 -8.33 -11.96
N CYS A 24 -9.03 -9.08 -12.67
CA CYS A 24 -7.86 -8.54 -13.39
C CYS A 24 -8.11 -8.60 -14.89
N ILE A 25 -8.33 -7.44 -15.52
CA ILE A 25 -8.60 -7.32 -16.95
C ILE A 25 -7.30 -6.94 -17.69
N ASP A 26 -6.72 -7.86 -18.46
CA ASP A 26 -5.58 -7.55 -19.31
C ASP A 26 -6.02 -6.91 -20.64
N ILE A 27 -6.07 -5.58 -20.63
CA ILE A 27 -6.35 -4.73 -21.81
C ILE A 27 -5.33 -4.86 -22.96
N THR A 28 -4.29 -5.69 -22.82
CA THR A 28 -3.32 -5.99 -23.88
C THR A 28 -3.61 -7.30 -24.63
N GLU A 29 -4.55 -8.11 -24.15
CA GLU A 29 -4.95 -9.34 -24.84
C GLU A 29 -5.78 -9.07 -26.11
N PRO A 30 -5.65 -9.92 -27.15
CA PRO A 30 -6.45 -9.79 -28.37
C PRO A 30 -7.94 -9.99 -28.05
N GLY A 31 -8.79 -9.07 -28.51
CA GLY A 31 -10.23 -9.04 -28.21
C GLY A 31 -10.61 -8.22 -26.96
N LYS A 32 -9.64 -7.67 -26.22
CA LYS A 32 -9.85 -6.75 -25.09
C LYS A 32 -9.81 -5.26 -25.47
N GLU A 33 -10.14 -4.96 -26.73
CA GLU A 33 -10.11 -3.60 -27.28
C GLU A 33 -11.16 -2.70 -26.64
N ALA A 34 -12.37 -3.20 -26.40
CA ALA A 34 -13.43 -2.43 -25.72
C ALA A 34 -13.06 -2.09 -24.26
N ASP A 35 -12.49 -3.05 -23.52
CA ASP A 35 -12.01 -2.83 -22.14
C ASP A 35 -10.87 -1.79 -22.11
N LYS A 36 -9.97 -1.84 -23.11
CA LYS A 36 -8.89 -0.86 -23.29
C LYS A 36 -9.42 0.55 -23.60
N GLU A 37 -10.41 0.67 -24.47
CA GLU A 37 -11.06 1.95 -24.78
C GLU A 37 -11.84 2.49 -23.58
N PHE A 38 -12.58 1.63 -22.87
CA PHE A 38 -13.27 1.99 -21.63
C PHE A 38 -12.30 2.53 -20.58
N MET A 39 -11.18 1.83 -20.33
CA MET A 39 -10.13 2.31 -19.44
C MET A 39 -9.60 3.67 -19.92
N GLN A 40 -9.33 3.85 -21.21
CA GLN A 40 -8.79 5.10 -21.74
C GLN A 40 -9.75 6.30 -21.69
N GLN A 41 -11.05 6.05 -21.75
CA GLN A 41 -12.08 7.09 -21.71
C GLN A 41 -12.52 7.46 -20.28
N ASN A 42 -12.51 6.50 -19.35
CA ASN A 42 -13.06 6.68 -18.00
C ASN A 42 -11.98 6.80 -16.90
N SER A 43 -10.69 6.66 -17.23
CA SER A 43 -9.57 6.85 -16.27
C SER A 43 -8.91 8.22 -16.39
N LYS A 44 -8.18 8.63 -15.34
CA LYS A 44 -7.32 9.82 -15.39
C LYS A 44 -5.96 9.48 -16.00
N ALA A 45 -5.43 10.36 -16.85
CA ALA A 45 -4.10 10.17 -17.45
C ALA A 45 -2.92 10.58 -16.54
N GLY A 46 -3.18 11.28 -15.42
CA GLY A 46 -2.15 11.88 -14.57
C GLY A 46 -1.25 12.81 -15.39
N ASP A 47 0.06 12.73 -15.16
CA ASP A 47 1.09 13.41 -15.97
C ASP A 47 1.38 12.76 -17.34
N SER A 48 0.75 11.62 -17.64
CA SER A 48 0.93 10.91 -18.91
C SER A 48 -0.02 11.39 -20.00
N LYS A 49 0.35 11.20 -21.26
CA LYS A 49 -0.53 11.53 -22.41
C LYS A 49 -1.81 10.68 -22.46
N HIS A 50 -1.75 9.47 -21.90
CA HIS A 50 -2.85 8.51 -21.82
C HIS A 50 -2.77 7.78 -20.46
N PRO A 51 -3.90 7.35 -19.88
CA PRO A 51 -3.89 6.55 -18.65
C PRO A 51 -3.10 5.26 -18.85
N LEU A 52 -2.24 4.95 -17.88
CA LEU A 52 -1.43 3.75 -17.85
C LEU A 52 -1.92 2.82 -16.74
N PRO A 53 -1.97 1.49 -16.94
CA PRO A 53 -2.37 0.57 -15.89
C PRO A 53 -1.35 0.54 -14.73
N PRO A 54 -1.76 0.17 -13.50
CA PRO A 54 -3.12 -0.20 -13.12
C PRO A 54 -4.04 1.03 -13.00
N GLN A 55 -5.31 0.83 -13.34
CA GLN A 55 -6.42 1.77 -13.18
C GLN A 55 -7.52 1.00 -12.45
N ILE A 56 -8.05 1.56 -11.36
CA ILE A 56 -8.92 0.83 -10.44
C ILE A 56 -10.35 1.33 -10.62
N PHE A 57 -11.25 0.38 -10.84
CA PHE A 57 -12.69 0.59 -10.96
C PHE A 57 -13.41 -0.33 -9.98
N ASN A 58 -14.54 0.15 -9.45
CA ASN A 58 -15.55 -0.69 -8.81
C ASN A 58 -16.76 -0.74 -9.76
N GLU A 59 -16.95 -1.89 -10.39
CA GLU A 59 -17.85 -2.06 -11.54
C GLU A 59 -17.59 -0.99 -12.62
N ASP A 60 -18.58 -0.16 -12.96
CA ASP A 60 -18.43 0.95 -13.92
C ASP A 60 -17.86 2.25 -13.31
N THR A 61 -17.64 2.30 -11.98
CA THR A 61 -17.21 3.51 -11.27
C THR A 61 -15.69 3.58 -11.14
N TYR A 62 -15.08 4.61 -11.71
CA TYR A 62 -13.64 4.87 -11.54
C TYR A 62 -13.31 5.25 -10.08
N CYS A 63 -12.44 4.48 -9.43
CA CYS A 63 -11.94 4.76 -8.08
C CYS A 63 -10.70 5.66 -8.13
N GLY A 64 -9.72 5.32 -8.96
CA GLY A 64 -8.46 6.04 -9.07
C GLY A 64 -7.35 5.26 -9.77
N ASP A 65 -6.19 5.90 -9.91
CA ASP A 65 -4.98 5.28 -10.44
C ASP A 65 -4.13 4.60 -9.35
N TYR A 66 -2.93 4.13 -9.71
CA TYR A 66 -1.99 3.54 -8.76
C TYR A 66 -1.64 4.46 -7.58
N ASP A 67 -1.39 5.74 -7.82
CA ASP A 67 -0.88 6.66 -6.81
C ASP A 67 -2.02 7.09 -5.87
N GLU A 68 -3.24 7.23 -6.39
CA GLU A 68 -4.46 7.36 -5.58
C GLU A 68 -4.72 6.11 -4.71
N PHE A 69 -4.50 4.90 -5.25
CA PHE A 69 -4.65 3.62 -4.51
C PHE A 69 -3.59 3.42 -3.42
N ASP A 70 -2.30 3.69 -3.70
CA ASP A 70 -1.22 3.51 -2.73
C ASP A 70 -1.41 4.46 -1.54
N LEU A 71 -1.80 5.72 -1.81
CA LEU A 71 -2.16 6.71 -0.78
C LEU A 71 -3.38 6.27 0.05
N ALA A 72 -4.42 5.70 -0.57
CA ALA A 72 -5.56 5.17 0.17
C ALA A 72 -5.19 3.96 1.05
N ASN A 73 -4.23 3.15 0.62
CA ASN A 73 -3.68 2.07 1.42
C ASN A 73 -2.83 2.59 2.60
N GLU A 74 -1.99 3.60 2.40
CA GLU A 74 -1.18 4.23 3.46
C GLU A 74 -2.02 4.93 4.53
N ASN A 75 -3.15 5.55 4.15
CA ASN A 75 -4.08 6.18 5.08
C ASN A 75 -5.11 5.21 5.70
N ASP A 76 -4.99 3.91 5.42
CA ASP A 76 -5.94 2.87 5.82
C ASP A 76 -7.40 3.05 5.33
N GLU A 77 -7.64 3.98 4.40
CA GLU A 77 -8.94 4.28 3.78
C GLU A 77 -9.26 3.43 2.54
N LEU A 78 -8.51 2.34 2.28
CA LEU A 78 -8.62 1.56 1.05
C LEU A 78 -10.05 1.05 0.76
N GLU A 79 -10.78 0.65 1.80
CA GLU A 79 -12.17 0.15 1.66
C GLU A 79 -13.11 1.26 1.15
N LYS A 80 -12.94 2.48 1.67
CA LYS A 80 -13.65 3.70 1.24
C LYS A 80 -13.23 4.12 -0.18
N PHE A 81 -11.95 4.03 -0.54
CA PHE A 81 -11.45 4.32 -1.89
C PHE A 81 -12.04 3.37 -2.94
N LEU A 82 -12.10 2.08 -2.63
CA LEU A 82 -12.70 1.06 -3.49
C LEU A 82 -14.23 1.08 -3.46
N GLY A 83 -14.86 1.84 -2.56
CA GLY A 83 -16.32 1.83 -2.38
C GLY A 83 -16.88 0.52 -1.85
N VAL A 84 -16.05 -0.33 -1.22
CA VAL A 84 -16.47 -1.61 -0.62
C VAL A 84 -16.85 -1.41 0.85
N PRO A 85 -17.80 -2.18 1.39
CA PRO A 85 -18.12 -2.11 2.81
C PRO A 85 -16.90 -2.49 3.66
N VAL A 86 -16.66 -1.73 4.72
CA VAL A 86 -15.57 -1.99 5.67
C VAL A 86 -15.77 -3.37 6.30
N SER A 87 -14.83 -4.28 6.10
CA SER A 87 -14.93 -5.62 6.68
C SER A 87 -14.76 -5.55 8.20
N GLU A 88 -15.76 -6.03 8.94
CA GLU A 88 -15.84 -5.91 10.42
C GLU A 88 -14.65 -6.54 11.16
N HIS A 89 -13.82 -7.33 10.48
CA HIS A 89 -12.59 -7.91 11.02
C HIS A 89 -11.55 -6.90 11.54
N ARG A 90 -11.64 -5.60 11.18
CA ARG A 90 -10.76 -4.57 11.77
C ARG A 90 -11.18 -4.12 13.18
N ALA A 91 -12.42 -4.38 13.61
CA ALA A 91 -12.98 -3.81 14.85
C ALA A 91 -12.43 -4.42 16.16
N SER A 92 -11.79 -5.59 16.13
CA SER A 92 -11.35 -6.31 17.34
C SER A 92 -9.96 -5.94 17.87
N ILE A 93 -9.22 -5.02 17.22
CA ILE A 93 -7.89 -4.55 17.68
C ILE A 93 -7.98 -3.18 18.39
N VAL A 94 -9.16 -2.79 18.88
CA VAL A 94 -9.33 -1.61 19.76
C VAL A 94 -9.75 -2.08 21.16
N GLY A 95 -8.89 -2.89 21.79
CA GLY A 95 -9.12 -3.47 23.11
C GLY A 95 -7.85 -3.52 23.96
N HIS A 96 -7.65 -2.49 24.80
CA HIS A 96 -6.63 -2.39 25.86
C HIS A 96 -5.16 -2.18 25.46
N LEU A 97 -4.79 -0.92 25.26
CA LEU A 97 -3.50 -0.40 25.74
C LEU A 97 -3.78 0.65 26.81
N ASN A 98 -4.06 0.21 28.05
CA ASN A 98 -4.25 1.11 29.19
C ASN A 98 -3.36 0.69 30.37
N GLY A 99 -2.15 1.27 30.38
CA GLY A 99 -1.32 1.57 31.54
C GLY A 99 -0.97 0.48 32.57
N THR A 100 0.32 0.09 32.59
CA THR A 100 1.03 -0.11 33.86
C THR A 100 2.43 0.49 33.78
N THR A 101 2.77 1.35 34.74
CA THR A 101 4.16 1.68 35.02
C THR A 101 4.84 0.43 35.60
N SER A 102 6.07 0.16 35.18
CA SER A 102 6.96 -0.67 35.98
C SER A 102 8.41 -0.35 35.66
N SER A 103 9.01 0.46 36.53
CA SER A 103 10.46 0.52 36.66
C SER A 103 10.96 -0.87 37.00
N ARG A 104 11.83 -1.44 36.16
CA ARG A 104 12.75 -2.50 36.60
C ARG A 104 14.03 -2.44 35.78
N GLU A 105 15.08 -2.10 36.50
CA GLU A 105 16.46 -2.27 36.10
C GLU A 105 16.69 -3.73 35.66
N ASN A 106 17.54 -3.95 34.66
CA ASN A 106 18.68 -4.83 34.88
C ASN A 106 19.79 -4.61 33.84
N SER A 107 21.01 -4.53 34.36
CA SER A 107 22.27 -4.30 33.66
C SER A 107 22.59 -5.32 32.56
N ALA A 108 23.25 -4.87 31.50
CA ALA A 108 24.20 -5.67 30.76
C ALA A 108 25.34 -4.76 30.25
N ASP A 109 26.47 -4.91 30.92
CA ASP A 109 27.78 -4.34 30.63
C ASP A 109 28.18 -4.43 29.14
N LYS A 110 28.85 -3.37 28.64
CA LYS A 110 29.96 -3.53 27.71
C LYS A 110 30.90 -2.33 27.75
N GLU A 111 32.03 -2.53 28.43
CA GLU A 111 33.21 -1.69 28.27
C GLU A 111 33.76 -1.76 26.82
N ILE A 112 34.36 -0.66 26.34
CA ILE A 112 35.78 -0.59 25.94
C ILE A 112 36.11 0.87 25.53
N GLU A 113 37.30 1.31 25.97
CA GLU A 113 38.14 2.47 25.61
C GLU A 113 37.61 3.51 24.59
N ASP A 114 37.81 4.82 24.79
CA ASP A 114 39.15 5.42 24.77
C ASP A 114 39.21 6.80 25.46
N GLN A 115 40.09 6.96 26.47
CA GLN A 115 40.96 8.15 26.56
C GLN A 115 42.06 8.02 27.63
N LYS A 116 43.29 8.39 27.21
CA LYS A 116 44.20 9.38 27.86
C LYS A 116 45.60 8.88 28.30
N VAL A 117 46.60 9.46 27.61
CA VAL A 117 48.02 9.68 27.97
C VAL A 117 48.23 10.25 29.40
N PRO A 118 49.43 10.27 30.03
CA PRO A 118 50.82 10.21 29.50
C PRO A 118 51.68 9.10 30.21
N GLU A 119 53.02 9.08 30.39
CA GLU A 119 54.10 10.09 30.26
C GLU A 119 55.52 9.45 30.03
N SER A 120 56.55 10.30 30.11
CA SER A 120 57.99 10.16 29.80
C SER A 120 58.82 9.09 30.54
N LEU A 121 59.90 8.65 29.87
CA LEU A 121 61.25 8.47 30.42
C LEU A 121 62.31 8.79 29.34
#